data_AF-T1AP25-F1
#
_entry.id   AF-T1AP25-F1
#
_cell.length_a   1.000
_cell.length_b   1.000
_cell.length_c   1.000
_cell.angle_alpha   90.00
_cell.angle_beta   90.00
_cell.angle_gamma   90.00
#
_symmetry.space_group_name_H-M   'P 1'
#
loop_
_entity.id
_entity.type
_entity.pdbx_description
1 polymer ?
#
loop_
_entity_poly.entity_id
_entity_poly.type
_entity_poly.pdbx_seq_one_letter_code
_entity_poly.pdbx_strand_id
1 'polypeptide(L)'
;MLTQRRDTLAQLGAEWQPIEPDALREWIHSTRYHGALFEPNAMHLDPLAYARGLAQAAIGQGVDVRETSRVLRMERLRGGGFRLHTGGGRADVRQVLLATGGYLSGLDARIDAAVLPIATYVMTTEPLGTRLYDCLTSEAAVYDSRFAFDYYRPLADTRLLWGGRIAVRERSPEDVRRCCTATCCACSRNCRVCASTMAGPA
;
A
#
# COMPACT_ATOMS: atom_id res chain seq x y z
N MET A 1 -6.27 14.76 19.64
CA MET A 1 -6.41 14.08 18.33
C MET A 1 -6.20 12.58 18.44
N LEU A 2 -5.04 12.09 18.91
CA LEU A 2 -4.79 10.64 19.01
C LEU A 2 -5.77 9.93 19.97
N THR A 3 -6.05 10.50 21.14
CA THR A 3 -7.03 9.94 22.10
C THR A 3 -8.40 9.74 21.46
N GLN A 4 -8.92 10.76 20.77
CA GLN A 4 -10.20 10.66 20.05
C GLN A 4 -10.17 9.56 18.99
N ARG A 5 -9.07 9.43 18.22
CA ARG A 5 -8.92 8.37 17.21
C ARG A 5 -8.90 6.98 17.84
N ARG A 6 -8.18 6.80 18.94
CA ARG A 6 -8.16 5.55 19.73
C ARG A 6 -9.57 5.20 20.19
N ASP A 7 -10.28 6.14 20.81
CA ASP A 7 -11.59 5.89 21.39
C ASP A 7 -12.63 5.55 20.32
N THR A 8 -12.55 6.17 19.14
CA THR A 8 -13.38 5.79 17.98
C THR A 8 -13.07 4.38 17.48
N LEU A 9 -11.79 4.01 17.37
CA LEU A 9 -11.40 2.69 16.87
C LEU A 9 -11.66 1.57 17.89
N ALA A 10 -11.61 1.87 19.19
CA ALA A 10 -11.98 0.93 20.25
C ALA A 10 -13.45 0.48 20.15
N GLN A 11 -14.35 1.34 19.66
CA GLN A 11 -15.75 0.97 19.38
C GLN A 11 -15.88 -0.09 18.28
N LEU A 12 -14.84 -0.25 17.43
CA LEU A 12 -14.75 -1.28 16.40
C LEU A 12 -13.94 -2.51 16.87
N GLY A 13 -13.56 -2.57 18.15
CA GLY A 13 -12.76 -3.66 18.72
C GLY A 13 -11.26 -3.56 18.45
N ALA A 14 -10.76 -2.42 17.96
CA ALA A 14 -9.33 -2.23 17.75
C ALA A 14 -8.62 -1.90 19.08
N GLU A 15 -7.43 -2.48 19.30
CA GLU A 15 -6.69 -2.39 20.57
C GLU A 15 -5.44 -1.51 20.42
N TRP A 16 -5.63 -0.19 20.44
CA TRP A 16 -4.55 0.76 20.15
C TRP A 16 -3.91 1.25 21.45
N GLN A 17 -2.62 0.96 21.62
CA GLN A 17 -1.83 1.33 22.78
C GLN A 17 -1.19 2.71 22.57
N PRO A 18 -1.46 3.71 23.44
CA PRO A 18 -0.79 5.00 23.35
C PRO A 18 0.70 4.85 23.71
N ILE A 19 1.55 5.51 22.92
CA ILE A 19 2.98 5.63 23.19
C ILE A 19 3.31 7.11 23.39
N GLU A 20 3.83 7.43 24.57
CA GLU A 20 4.27 8.78 24.91
C GLU A 20 5.51 9.19 24.10
N PRO A 21 5.75 10.49 23.87
CA PRO A 21 6.82 10.98 23.01
C PRO A 21 8.19 10.39 23.32
N ASP A 22 8.57 10.28 24.60
CA ASP A 22 9.91 9.84 24.98
C ASP A 22 10.09 8.33 24.78
N ALA A 23 9.07 7.52 25.10
CA ALA A 23 9.08 6.08 24.80
C ALA A 23 9.11 5.84 23.28
N LEU A 24 8.41 6.66 22.50
CA LEU A 24 8.41 6.55 21.03
C LEU A 24 9.81 6.79 20.44
N ARG A 25 10.64 7.62 21.07
CA ARG A 25 12.01 7.89 20.61
C ARG A 25 12.93 6.68 20.74
N GLU A 26 12.59 5.70 21.55
CA GLU A 26 13.31 4.42 21.64
C GLU A 26 13.02 3.51 20.43
N TRP A 27 11.86 3.71 19.78
CA TRP A 27 11.39 2.91 18.65
C TRP A 27 11.72 3.56 17.31
N ILE A 28 11.56 4.89 17.26
CA ILE A 28 11.75 5.72 16.07
C ILE A 28 12.68 6.86 16.46
N HIS A 29 13.90 6.87 15.93
CA HIS A 29 14.94 7.83 16.28
C HIS A 29 14.73 9.18 15.58
N SER A 30 13.61 9.83 15.87
CA SER A 30 13.19 11.11 15.30
C SER A 30 12.56 12.03 16.34
N THR A 31 12.84 13.32 16.24
CA THR A 31 12.23 14.34 17.10
C THR A 31 10.88 14.84 16.60
N ARG A 32 10.39 14.34 15.46
CA ARG A 32 9.21 14.87 14.77
C ARG A 32 7.87 14.38 15.32
N TYR A 33 7.87 13.24 15.97
CA TYR A 33 6.67 12.63 16.49
C TYR A 33 6.44 13.09 17.92
N HIS A 34 5.19 13.42 18.23
CA HIS A 34 4.74 13.92 19.54
C HIS A 34 3.94 12.84 20.30
N GLY A 35 4.25 11.58 20.03
CA GLY A 35 3.49 10.41 20.50
C GLY A 35 2.89 9.60 19.34
N ALA A 36 2.43 8.40 19.66
CA ALA A 36 1.88 7.46 18.69
C ALA A 36 0.72 6.63 19.28
N LEU A 37 0.03 5.92 18.40
CA LEU A 37 -0.84 4.81 18.77
C LEU A 37 -0.30 3.57 18.08
N PHE A 38 -0.05 2.52 18.86
CA PHE A 38 0.48 1.26 18.39
C PHE A 38 -0.61 0.19 18.38
N GLU A 39 -0.76 -0.51 17.25
CA GLU A 39 -1.68 -1.63 17.11
C GLU A 39 -0.88 -2.95 17.11
N PRO A 40 -0.89 -3.71 18.22
CA PRO A 40 -0.08 -4.92 18.36
C PRO A 40 -0.55 -6.08 17.47
N ASN A 41 -1.81 -6.07 17.02
CA ASN A 41 -2.37 -7.11 16.16
C ASN A 41 -2.23 -6.80 14.66
N ALA A 42 -1.61 -5.67 14.30
CA ALA A 42 -1.31 -5.36 12.92
C ALA A 42 -0.22 -6.29 12.37
N MET A 43 -0.29 -6.57 11.07
CA MET A 43 0.71 -7.40 10.40
C MET A 43 1.13 -6.84 9.06
N HIS A 44 2.36 -7.17 8.67
CA HIS A 44 2.84 -7.01 7.31
C HIS A 44 2.45 -8.24 6.50
N LEU A 45 1.91 -8.03 5.30
CA LEU A 45 1.73 -9.09 4.32
C LEU A 45 2.52 -8.82 3.06
N ASP A 46 2.90 -9.89 2.36
CA ASP A 46 3.23 -9.88 0.93
C ASP A 46 1.92 -10.09 0.14
N PRO A 47 1.37 -9.03 -0.49
CA PRO A 47 0.10 -9.14 -1.19
C PRO A 47 0.13 -10.09 -2.38
N LEU A 48 1.28 -10.23 -3.05
CA LEU A 48 1.41 -11.10 -4.21
C LEU A 48 1.46 -12.57 -3.78
N ALA A 49 2.23 -12.89 -2.74
CA ALA A 49 2.25 -14.23 -2.17
C ALA A 49 0.87 -14.64 -1.66
N TYR A 50 0.18 -13.72 -0.96
CA TYR A 50 -1.18 -13.96 -0.49
C TYR A 50 -2.17 -14.22 -1.63
N ALA A 51 -2.18 -13.37 -2.67
CA ALA A 51 -3.05 -13.54 -3.84
C ALA A 51 -2.79 -14.86 -4.58
N ARG A 52 -1.51 -15.26 -4.73
CA ARG A 52 -1.13 -16.55 -5.32
C ARG A 52 -1.62 -17.72 -4.48
N GLY A 53 -1.48 -17.64 -3.15
CA GLY A 53 -1.98 -18.67 -2.22
C GLY A 53 -3.50 -18.84 -2.32
N LEU A 54 -4.26 -17.73 -2.36
CA LEU A 54 -5.71 -17.75 -2.56
C LEU A 54 -6.10 -18.38 -3.91
N ALA A 55 -5.41 -18.01 -4.99
CA ALA A 55 -5.67 -18.56 -6.32
C ALA A 55 -5.41 -20.08 -6.34
N GLN A 56 -4.31 -20.54 -5.75
CA GLN A 56 -3.98 -21.97 -5.64
C GLN A 56 -5.05 -22.72 -4.83
N ALA A 57 -5.50 -22.18 -3.70
CA ALA A 57 -6.55 -22.78 -2.90
C ALA A 57 -7.88 -22.91 -3.67
N ALA A 58 -8.26 -21.87 -4.43
CA ALA A 58 -9.46 -21.89 -5.26
C ALA A 58 -9.36 -22.93 -6.40
N ILE A 59 -8.21 -22.99 -7.08
CA ILE A 59 -7.95 -24.00 -8.12
C ILE A 59 -8.04 -25.42 -7.54
N GLY A 60 -7.51 -25.63 -6.33
CA GLY A 60 -7.61 -26.91 -5.62
C GLY A 60 -9.05 -27.34 -5.32
N GLN A 61 -10.00 -26.39 -5.31
CA GLN A 61 -11.44 -26.64 -5.17
C GLN A 61 -12.19 -26.67 -6.51
N GLY A 62 -11.47 -26.72 -7.64
CA GLY A 62 -12.04 -26.82 -8.98
C GLY A 62 -12.44 -25.49 -9.63
N VAL A 63 -11.99 -24.35 -9.10
CA VAL A 63 -12.21 -23.05 -9.73
C VAL A 63 -11.27 -22.87 -10.93
N ASP A 64 -11.83 -22.54 -12.08
CA ASP A 64 -11.06 -22.19 -13.27
C ASP A 64 -10.49 -20.77 -13.17
N VAL A 65 -9.17 -20.65 -13.07
CA VAL A 65 -8.45 -19.37 -13.14
C VAL A 65 -7.85 -19.21 -14.54
N ARG A 66 -8.20 -18.12 -15.23
CA ARG A 66 -7.73 -17.83 -16.59
C ARG A 66 -6.93 -16.54 -16.62
N GLU A 67 -5.61 -16.67 -16.68
CA GLU A 67 -4.71 -15.53 -16.87
C GLU A 67 -4.68 -15.09 -18.34
N THR A 68 -4.14 -13.89 -18.61
CA THR A 68 -4.02 -13.32 -19.97
C THR A 68 -5.33 -13.25 -20.77
N SER A 69 -6.47 -13.35 -20.09
CA SER A 69 -7.81 -13.47 -20.68
C SER A 69 -8.64 -12.22 -20.44
N ARG A 70 -8.09 -11.05 -20.82
CA ARG A 70 -8.74 -9.76 -20.59
C ARG A 70 -10.15 -9.74 -21.21
N VAL A 71 -11.16 -9.45 -20.38
CA VAL A 71 -12.52 -9.15 -20.84
C VAL A 71 -12.54 -7.74 -21.43
N LEU A 72 -12.90 -7.66 -22.69
CA LEU A 72 -12.96 -6.41 -23.47
C LEU A 72 -14.36 -5.82 -23.51
N ARG A 73 -15.39 -6.67 -23.37
CA ARG A 73 -16.79 -6.25 -23.46
C ARG A 73 -17.71 -7.22 -22.71
N MET A 74 -18.76 -6.68 -22.11
CA MET A 74 -19.80 -7.43 -21.42
C MET A 74 -21.16 -7.07 -22.00
N GLU A 75 -21.92 -8.08 -22.42
CA GLU A 75 -23.27 -7.93 -22.97
C GLU A 75 -24.28 -8.65 -22.07
N ARG A 76 -25.47 -8.07 -21.87
CA ARG A 76 -26.57 -8.76 -21.20
C ARG A 76 -27.34 -9.59 -22.23
N LEU A 77 -27.58 -10.87 -21.94
CA LEU A 77 -28.27 -11.77 -22.86
C LEU A 77 -29.80 -11.68 -22.71
N ARG A 78 -30.52 -11.87 -23.82
CA ARG A 78 -31.99 -12.01 -23.81
C ARG A 78 -32.32 -13.35 -23.15
N GLY A 79 -33.05 -13.32 -22.03
CA GLY A 79 -33.30 -14.50 -21.18
C GLY A 79 -32.49 -14.51 -19.87
N GLY A 80 -31.63 -13.52 -19.64
CA GLY A 80 -30.83 -13.38 -18.41
C GLY A 80 -29.37 -13.83 -18.59
N GLY A 81 -28.53 -13.47 -17.64
CA GLY A 81 -27.07 -13.70 -17.72
C GLY A 81 -26.33 -12.69 -18.61
N PHE A 82 -25.06 -13.00 -18.86
CA PHE A 82 -24.10 -12.15 -19.53
C PHE A 82 -23.25 -12.95 -20.52
N ARG A 83 -22.82 -12.28 -21.58
CA ARG A 83 -21.77 -12.75 -22.49
C ARG A 83 -20.55 -11.86 -22.36
N LEU A 84 -19.42 -12.47 -22.02
CA LEU A 84 -18.13 -11.83 -21.90
C LEU A 84 -17.34 -12.06 -23.18
N HIS A 85 -16.81 -10.98 -23.76
CA HIS A 85 -15.94 -11.03 -24.93
C HIS A 85 -14.51 -10.79 -24.50
N THR A 86 -13.61 -11.63 -24.98
CA THR A 86 -12.16 -11.54 -24.75
C THR A 86 -11.45 -11.51 -26.10
N GLY A 87 -10.13 -11.24 -26.10
CA GLY A 87 -9.33 -11.35 -27.32
C GLY A 87 -9.29 -12.77 -27.93
N GLY A 88 -9.50 -13.81 -27.11
CA GLY A 88 -9.44 -15.22 -27.51
C GLY A 88 -10.80 -15.89 -27.76
N GLY A 89 -11.92 -15.18 -27.58
CA GLY A 89 -13.26 -15.75 -27.74
C GLY A 89 -14.29 -15.16 -26.78
N ARG A 90 -15.33 -15.95 -26.48
CA ARG A 90 -16.47 -15.53 -25.65
C ARG A 90 -16.86 -16.56 -24.61
N ALA A 91 -17.40 -16.11 -23.48
CA ALA A 91 -17.95 -16.95 -22.42
C ALA A 91 -19.33 -16.46 -22.00
N ASP A 92 -20.30 -17.38 -21.91
CA ASP A 92 -21.65 -17.10 -21.43
C ASP A 92 -21.76 -17.51 -19.96
N VAL A 93 -22.21 -16.59 -19.11
CA VAL A 93 -22.28 -16.78 -17.65
C VAL A 93 -23.60 -16.26 -17.10
N ARG A 94 -24.05 -16.83 -15.98
CA ARG A 94 -25.33 -16.40 -15.35
C ARG A 94 -25.15 -15.13 -14.52
N GLN A 95 -23.98 -14.96 -13.92
CA GLN A 95 -23.65 -13.85 -13.03
C GLN A 95 -22.21 -13.38 -13.29
N VAL A 96 -21.96 -12.11 -13.00
CA VAL A 96 -20.64 -11.49 -13.11
C VAL A 96 -20.39 -10.70 -11.83
N LEU A 97 -19.24 -10.92 -11.21
CA LEU A 97 -18.72 -10.08 -10.12
C LEU A 97 -17.53 -9.28 -10.67
N LEU A 98 -17.61 -7.95 -10.61
CA LEU A 98 -16.53 -7.08 -11.02
C LEU A 98 -15.59 -6.85 -9.83
N ALA A 99 -14.42 -7.48 -9.86
CA ALA A 99 -13.39 -7.42 -8.82
C ALA A 99 -12.08 -6.81 -9.32
N THR A 100 -12.15 -5.69 -10.07
CA THR A 100 -11.00 -5.08 -10.77
C THR A 100 -10.36 -3.89 -10.04
N GLY A 101 -10.64 -3.72 -8.75
CA GLY A 101 -10.15 -2.58 -7.97
C GLY A 101 -10.69 -1.22 -8.44
N GLY A 102 -11.75 -1.20 -9.25
CA GLY A 102 -12.31 0.01 -9.86
C GLY A 102 -11.76 0.31 -11.26
N TYR A 103 -10.71 -0.37 -11.71
CA TYR A 103 -10.12 -0.16 -13.04
C TYR A 103 -10.82 -1.05 -14.08
N LEU A 104 -11.92 -0.60 -14.66
CA LEU A 104 -12.71 -1.42 -15.60
C LEU A 104 -12.42 -1.15 -17.07
N SER A 105 -11.75 -0.04 -17.40
CA SER A 105 -11.29 0.26 -18.76
C SER A 105 -12.42 0.21 -19.80
N GLY A 106 -13.60 0.74 -19.46
CA GLY A 106 -14.77 0.81 -20.34
C GLY A 106 -15.75 -0.36 -20.19
N LEU A 107 -15.51 -1.32 -19.28
CA LEU A 107 -16.41 -2.47 -19.10
C LEU A 107 -17.75 -2.09 -18.46
N ASP A 108 -17.77 -1.10 -17.55
CA ASP A 108 -18.98 -0.43 -17.06
C ASP A 108 -18.70 1.06 -16.86
N ALA A 109 -19.30 1.88 -17.72
CA ALA A 109 -19.07 3.33 -17.74
C ALA A 109 -19.51 4.04 -16.45
N ARG A 110 -20.46 3.50 -15.70
CA ARG A 110 -20.94 4.13 -14.45
C ARG A 110 -19.91 3.96 -13.34
N ILE A 111 -19.27 2.79 -13.28
CA ILE A 111 -18.20 2.55 -12.32
C ILE A 111 -16.95 3.33 -12.71
N ASP A 112 -16.55 3.33 -13.98
CA ASP A 112 -15.40 4.12 -14.45
C ASP A 112 -15.59 5.62 -14.13
N ALA A 113 -16.81 6.15 -14.27
CA ALA A 113 -17.13 7.54 -13.93
C ALA A 113 -17.11 7.84 -12.42
N ALA A 114 -17.18 6.81 -11.57
CA ALA A 114 -17.18 6.93 -10.11
C ALA A 114 -15.77 6.79 -9.50
N VAL A 115 -14.75 6.48 -10.29
CA VAL A 115 -13.38 6.23 -9.82
C VAL A 115 -12.49 7.45 -10.07
N LEU A 116 -11.90 7.97 -8.99
CA LEU A 116 -10.86 9.00 -9.06
C LEU A 116 -9.48 8.34 -9.01
N PRO A 117 -8.69 8.37 -10.10
CA PRO A 117 -7.36 7.80 -10.09
C PRO A 117 -6.42 8.66 -9.22
N ILE A 118 -5.91 8.06 -8.14
CA ILE A 118 -4.90 8.66 -7.27
C ILE A 118 -3.63 7.82 -7.36
N ALA A 119 -2.56 8.43 -7.85
CA ALA A 119 -1.24 7.82 -7.84
C ALA A 119 -0.61 8.00 -6.45
N THR A 120 -0.20 6.88 -5.86
CA THR A 120 0.64 6.83 -4.66
C THR A 120 1.96 6.17 -5.01
N TYR A 121 3.04 6.65 -4.41
CA TYR A 121 4.37 6.16 -4.72
C TYR A 121 5.01 5.49 -3.52
N VAL A 122 5.78 4.45 -3.81
CA VAL A 122 6.60 3.73 -2.85
C VAL A 122 8.01 3.65 -3.41
N MET A 123 9.00 3.84 -2.55
CA MET A 123 10.41 3.59 -2.80
C MET A 123 10.97 2.66 -1.74
N THR A 124 12.09 2.02 -2.06
CA THR A 124 12.88 1.26 -1.10
C THR A 124 14.32 1.75 -1.16
N THR A 125 14.99 1.83 -0.01
CA THR A 125 16.45 2.04 0.01
C THR A 125 17.18 0.80 -0.49
N GLU A 126 18.49 0.92 -0.68
CA GLU A 126 19.37 -0.25 -0.64
C GLU A 126 19.36 -0.89 0.76
N PRO A 127 19.82 -2.14 0.91
CA PRO A 127 19.99 -2.78 2.21
C PRO A 127 20.88 -1.92 3.11
N LEU A 128 20.35 -1.44 4.24
CA LEU A 128 21.06 -0.54 5.13
C LEU A 128 21.95 -1.29 6.13
N GLY A 129 21.75 -2.60 6.30
CA GLY A 129 22.40 -3.38 7.34
C GLY A 129 22.09 -2.82 8.73
N THR A 130 23.10 -2.76 9.60
CA THR A 130 22.96 -2.23 10.96
C THR A 130 22.61 -0.73 11.00
N ARG A 131 22.82 0.01 9.91
CA ARG A 131 22.47 1.43 9.80
C ARG A 131 20.96 1.66 9.88
N LEU A 132 20.14 0.65 9.62
CA LEU A 132 18.70 0.73 9.83
C LEU A 132 18.35 1.12 11.28
N TYR A 133 19.12 0.60 12.25
CA TYR A 133 18.92 0.86 13.68
C TYR A 133 19.29 2.29 14.11
N ASP A 134 20.02 3.04 13.27
CA ASP A 134 20.21 4.47 13.51
C ASP A 134 18.91 5.27 13.28
N CYS A 135 17.96 4.70 12.52
CA CYS A 135 16.71 5.34 12.13
C CYS A 135 15.50 4.79 12.91
N LEU A 136 15.38 3.47 13.07
CA LEU A 136 14.30 2.81 13.80
C LEU A 136 14.73 1.43 14.32
N THR A 137 14.26 1.07 15.50
CA THR A 137 14.46 -0.25 16.13
C THR A 137 13.20 -1.11 16.06
N SER A 138 12.03 -0.49 15.90
CA SER A 138 10.76 -1.20 15.76
C SER A 138 10.59 -1.81 14.38
N GLU A 139 9.97 -2.99 14.33
CA GLU A 139 9.55 -3.64 13.06
C GLU A 139 8.16 -3.17 12.59
N ALA A 140 7.47 -2.34 13.38
CA ALA A 140 6.15 -1.84 13.06
C ALA A 140 6.15 -0.95 11.81
N ALA A 141 5.04 -0.94 11.07
CA ALA A 141 4.80 0.12 10.09
C ALA A 141 4.50 1.42 10.83
N VAL A 142 5.12 2.49 10.37
CA VAL A 142 4.87 3.84 10.85
C VAL A 142 4.12 4.58 9.77
N TYR A 143 3.07 5.30 10.14
CA TYR A 143 2.46 6.32 9.29
C TYR A 143 2.05 7.51 10.17
N ASP A 144 2.08 8.70 9.59
CA ASP A 144 1.76 9.92 10.34
C ASP A 144 0.28 10.35 10.22
N SER A 145 -0.11 11.36 10.98
CA SER A 145 -1.49 11.84 11.06
C SER A 145 -1.85 12.94 10.04
N ARG A 146 -0.95 13.29 9.11
CA ARG A 146 -1.18 14.35 8.12
C ARG A 146 -2.07 13.86 6.99
N PHE A 147 -2.76 14.78 6.34
CA PHE A 147 -3.43 14.49 5.07
C PHE A 147 -2.36 14.21 3.99
N ALA A 148 -2.52 13.13 3.23
CA ALA A 148 -1.48 12.58 2.36
C ALA A 148 -0.18 12.22 3.13
N PHE A 149 -0.35 11.45 4.21
CA PHE A 149 0.70 11.03 5.14
C PHE A 149 1.87 10.31 4.44
N ASP A 150 3.04 10.42 5.07
CA ASP A 150 4.15 9.52 4.78
C ASP A 150 3.97 8.25 5.64
N TYR A 151 4.36 7.10 5.08
CA TYR A 151 4.41 5.83 5.78
C TYR A 151 5.70 5.08 5.44
N TYR A 152 6.23 4.34 6.39
CA TYR A 152 7.44 3.57 6.18
C TYR A 152 7.50 2.36 7.09
N ARG A 153 8.28 1.36 6.70
CA ARG A 153 8.56 0.18 7.52
C ARG A 153 9.90 -0.43 7.14
N PRO A 154 10.59 -1.10 8.08
CA PRO A 154 11.74 -1.90 7.71
C PRO A 154 11.29 -3.14 6.94
N LEU A 155 12.12 -3.62 6.03
CA LEU A 155 11.98 -4.90 5.36
C LEU A 155 12.95 -5.91 5.98
N ALA A 156 12.65 -7.21 5.82
CA ALA A 156 13.45 -8.29 6.38
C ALA A 156 14.91 -8.31 5.89
N ASP A 157 15.19 -7.72 4.72
CA ASP A 157 16.53 -7.60 4.14
C ASP A 157 17.22 -6.27 4.49
N THR A 158 16.78 -5.59 5.56
CA THR A 158 17.32 -4.32 6.07
C THR A 158 17.11 -3.09 5.17
N ARG A 159 16.26 -3.19 4.14
CA ARG A 159 15.82 -2.00 3.40
C ARG A 159 14.76 -1.24 4.19
N LEU A 160 14.68 0.06 3.97
CA LEU A 160 13.56 0.88 4.42
C LEU A 160 12.60 1.09 3.25
N LEU A 161 11.37 0.60 3.39
CA LEU A 161 10.27 0.96 2.49
C LEU A 161 9.72 2.31 2.92
N TRP A 162 9.58 3.22 1.98
CA TRP A 162 8.99 4.54 2.20
C TRP A 162 7.91 4.80 1.15
N GLY A 163 6.69 5.02 1.61
CA GLY A 163 5.59 5.50 0.81
C GLY A 163 5.13 6.87 1.27
N GLY A 164 4.63 7.66 0.33
CA GLY A 164 4.15 8.99 0.66
C GLY A 164 3.76 9.75 -0.57
N ARG A 165 3.05 10.86 -0.32
CA ARG A 165 2.46 11.74 -1.34
C ARG A 165 1.36 11.06 -2.16
N ILE A 166 0.37 11.88 -2.48
CA ILE A 166 -0.68 11.54 -3.43
C ILE A 166 -0.57 12.51 -4.60
N ALA A 167 -0.81 12.02 -5.81
CA ALA A 167 -0.89 12.87 -6.99
C ALA A 167 -2.07 12.42 -7.86
N VAL A 168 -2.85 13.38 -8.33
CA VAL A 168 -3.92 13.14 -9.31
C VAL A 168 -3.34 12.92 -10.71
N ARG A 169 -2.12 13.39 -10.95
CA ARG A 169 -1.36 13.14 -12.18
C ARG A 169 -0.13 12.30 -11.88
N GLU A 170 0.20 11.40 -12.79
CA GLU A 170 1.45 10.65 -12.74
C GLU A 170 2.63 11.60 -12.73
N ARG A 171 3.63 11.29 -11.90
CA ARG A 171 4.89 12.00 -11.79
C ARG A 171 5.98 11.16 -12.42
N SER A 172 7.00 11.82 -12.96
CA SER A 172 8.18 11.13 -13.44
C SER A 172 8.85 10.34 -12.30
N PRO A 173 9.52 9.21 -12.57
CA PRO A 173 10.27 8.48 -11.57
C PRO A 173 11.31 9.35 -10.83
N GLU A 174 11.93 10.31 -11.53
CA GLU A 174 12.88 11.26 -10.96
C GLU A 174 12.23 12.22 -9.95
N ASP A 175 11.04 12.76 -10.27
CA ASP A 175 10.30 13.62 -9.35
C ASP A 175 9.82 12.85 -8.12
N VAL A 176 9.41 11.59 -8.31
CA VAL A 176 9.03 10.69 -7.22
C VAL A 176 10.21 10.44 -6.29
N ARG A 177 11.37 10.06 -6.85
CA ARG A 177 12.62 9.87 -6.10
C ARG A 177 12.95 11.14 -5.31
N ARG A 178 13.05 12.29 -5.98
CA ARG A 178 13.38 13.58 -5.34
C ARG A 178 12.45 13.89 -4.16
N CYS A 179 11.15 13.74 -4.35
CA CYS A 179 10.17 14.06 -3.30
C CYS A 179 10.21 13.08 -2.12
N CYS A 180 10.29 11.78 -2.38
CA CYS A 180 10.28 10.76 -1.32
C CYS A 180 11.62 10.72 -0.57
N THR A 181 12.75 10.90 -1.26
CA THR A 181 14.07 11.11 -0.65
C THR A 181 14.05 12.30 0.29
N ALA A 182 13.47 13.43 -0.13
CA ALA A 182 13.40 14.62 0.71
C ALA A 182 12.61 14.39 2.01
N THR A 183 11.46 13.68 1.96
CA THR A 183 10.67 13.40 3.18
C THR A 183 11.32 12.36 4.08
N CYS A 184 11.92 11.32 3.49
CA CYS A 184 12.72 10.32 4.20
C CYS A 184 13.90 10.96 4.96
N CYS A 185 14.76 11.72 4.26
CA CYS A 185 15.87 12.47 4.86
C CYS A 185 15.41 13.45 5.94
N ALA A 186 14.26 14.08 5.70
CA ALA A 186 13.69 15.00 6.64
C ALA A 186 13.33 14.23 7.93
N CYS A 187 12.63 13.09 7.84
CA CYS A 187 12.22 12.32 9.02
C CYS A 187 13.42 11.95 9.90
N SER A 188 14.56 11.82 9.25
CA SER A 188 15.79 11.30 9.77
C SER A 188 16.86 12.40 9.96
N ARG A 189 16.50 13.64 10.33
CA ARG A 189 17.48 14.75 10.55
C ARG A 189 18.63 14.43 11.53
N ASN A 190 18.56 13.34 12.29
CA ASN A 190 19.68 12.75 13.04
C ASN A 190 20.25 11.43 12.46
N CYS A 191 19.57 10.76 11.53
CA CYS A 191 20.05 9.55 10.85
C CYS A 191 20.97 9.94 9.69
N ARG A 192 22.28 9.80 9.89
CA ARG A 192 23.34 10.00 8.86
C ARG A 192 23.16 9.12 7.62
N VAL A 193 22.23 8.18 7.67
CA VAL A 193 21.97 7.14 6.66
C VAL A 193 21.26 7.69 5.44
N CYS A 194 20.34 8.65 5.58
CA CYS A 194 19.59 9.14 4.41
C CYS A 194 20.42 10.09 3.53
N ALA A 195 21.40 10.80 4.10
CA ALA A 195 22.23 11.77 3.38
C ALA A 195 23.33 11.14 2.51
N SER A 196 23.92 10.00 2.91
CA SER A 196 25.05 9.39 2.19
C SER A 196 24.65 8.29 1.19
N THR A 197 23.46 7.70 1.35
CA THR A 197 23.05 6.48 0.63
C THR A 197 22.29 6.77 -0.66
N MET A 198 21.73 7.98 -0.80
CA MET A 198 20.91 8.35 -1.96
C MET A 198 21.67 9.18 -3.02
N ALA A 199 23.00 9.27 -2.88
CA ALA A 199 23.92 9.92 -3.82
C ALA A 199 24.65 8.92 -4.75
N GLY A 200 24.13 7.69 -4.92
CA GLY A 200 24.62 6.72 -5.91
C GLY A 200 24.30 7.16 -7.35
N PRO A 201 25.11 6.76 -8.34
CA PRO A 201 25.20 7.42 -9.65
C PRO A 201 23.90 7.30 -10.45
N ALA A 202 23.69 8.32 -11.29
CA ALA A 202 22.61 8.43 -12.27
C ALA A 202 22.58 7.23 -13.24
#